data_AF-A0A1I7X7X1-F1
#
_entry.id   AF-A0A1I7X7X1-F1
#
_cell.length_a   1.000
_cell.length_b   1.000
_cell.length_c   1.000
_cell.angle_alpha   90.00
_cell.angle_beta   90.00
_cell.angle_gamma   90.00
#
_symmetry.space_group_name_H-M   'P 1'
#
loop_
_entity.id
_entity.type
_entity.pdbx_description
1 polymer ?
#
loop_
_entity_poly.entity_id
_entity_poly.type
_entity_poly.pdbx_seq_one_letter_code
_entity_poly.pdbx_strand_id
1 'polypeptide(L)' 'MGQAGSQLPEHELEALSIESGLSRKGILTLYNRFISLATHRDKPTNEYFLIEADFQNIAELQQNPLGQRIIDAFFADAE' A
#
# COMPACT_ATOMS: atom_id res chain seq x y z
N MET A 1 12.56 0.93 -18.22
CA MET A 1 11.95 2.25 -17.94
C MET A 1 11.66 2.29 -16.45
N GLY A 2 12.62 2.74 -15.63
CA GLY A 2 12.46 2.77 -14.18
C GLY A 2 11.50 3.89 -13.81
N GLN A 3 10.38 3.56 -13.17
CA GLN A 3 9.45 4.56 -12.67
C GLN A 3 10.19 5.45 -11.66
N ALA A 4 10.08 6.76 -11.87
CA ALA A 4 10.56 7.76 -10.93
C ALA A 4 9.89 7.47 -9.57
N GLY A 5 10.70 7.10 -8.57
CA GLY A 5 10.21 6.91 -7.21
C GLY A 5 9.58 8.22 -6.77
N SER A 6 8.25 8.24 -6.65
CA SER A 6 7.56 9.33 -5.98
C SER A 6 8.12 9.34 -4.56
N GLN A 7 8.91 10.35 -4.25
CA GLN A 7 9.52 10.45 -2.93
C GLN A 7 8.40 10.86 -1.97
N LEU A 8 8.04 9.93 -1.09
CA LEU A 8 7.16 10.21 0.03
C LEU A 8 7.77 11.40 0.81
N PRO A 9 7.04 12.51 1.03
CA PRO A 9 7.57 13.67 1.72
C PRO A 9 8.12 13.30 3.10
N GLU A 10 9.21 13.95 3.55
CA GLU A 10 9.85 13.62 4.83
C GLU A 10 8.88 13.77 6.03
N HIS A 11 7.99 14.75 5.98
CA HIS A 11 6.98 14.96 7.04
C HIS A 11 5.97 13.81 7.12
N GLU A 12 5.57 13.23 5.99
CA GLU A 12 4.70 12.05 5.95
C GLU A 12 5.47 10.79 6.41
N LEU A 13 6.73 10.63 6.01
CA LEU A 13 7.58 9.53 6.48
C LEU A 13 7.75 9.55 8.01
N GLU A 14 7.93 10.74 8.59
CA GLU A 14 8.03 10.89 10.04
C GLU A 14 6.71 10.57 10.74
N ALA A 15 5.58 11.10 10.24
CA ALA A 15 4.26 10.80 10.76
C ALA A 15 3.96 9.28 10.73
N LEU A 16 4.20 8.63 9.59
CA LEU A 16 4.01 7.18 9.42
C LEU A 16 4.94 6.38 10.33
N SER A 17 6.17 6.84 10.56
CA SER A 17 7.12 6.17 11.46
C SER A 17 6.65 6.23 12.91
N ILE A 18 6.10 7.37 13.34
CA ILE A 18 5.54 7.54 14.68
C ILE A 18 4.28 6.69 14.86
N GLU A 19 3.38 6.69 13.87
CA GLU A 19 2.10 5.98 13.94
C GLU A 19 2.26 4.46 13.89
N SER A 20 3.04 3.95 12.92
CA SER A 20 3.19 2.51 12.68
C SER A 20 4.30 1.86 13.52
N GLY A 21 5.19 2.65 14.12
CA GLY A 21 6.42 2.16 14.78
C GLY A 21 7.45 1.55 13.83
N LEU A 22 7.25 1.66 12.51
CA LEU A 22 8.17 1.14 11.50
C LEU A 22 9.36 2.09 11.28
N SER A 23 10.50 1.51 10.92
CA SER A 23 11.66 2.30 10.47
C SER A 23 11.36 3.01 9.13
N ARG A 24 11.99 4.16 8.89
CA ARG A 24 11.89 4.91 7.61
C ARG A 24 12.16 4.02 6.39
N LYS A 25 13.17 3.13 6.47
CA LYS A 25 13.50 2.17 5.41
C LYS A 25 12.36 1.17 5.18
N GLY A 26 11.73 0.70 6.25
CA GLY A 26 10.56 -0.18 6.19
C GLY A 26 9.39 0.49 5.46
N ILE A 27 9.09 1.74 5.81
CA ILE A 27 8.02 2.52 5.18
C ILE A 27 8.28 2.71 3.69
N LEU A 28 9.49 3.12 3.30
CA LEU A 28 9.85 3.26 1.88
C LEU A 28 9.73 1.94 1.11
N THR A 29 10.07 0.81 1.74
CA THR A 29 9.93 -0.51 1.13
C THR A 29 8.46 -0.85 0.88
N LEU A 30 7.61 -0.61 1.89
CA LEU A 30 6.17 -0.82 1.79
C LEU A 30 5.52 0.13 0.77
N TYR A 31 5.94 1.39 0.73
CA TYR A 31 5.44 2.35 -0.24
C TYR A 31 5.77 1.97 -1.68
N ASN A 32 7.01 1.54 -1.94
CA ASN A 32 7.38 1.05 -3.27
C ASN A 32 6.54 -0.17 -3.67
N ARG A 33 6.27 -1.07 -2.71
CA ARG A 33 5.37 -2.22 -2.93
C ARG A 33 3.94 -1.77 -3.21
N PHE A 34 3.44 -0.78 -2.48
CA PHE A 34 2.13 -0.16 -2.68
C PHE A 34 2.00 0.42 -4.08
N ILE A 35 2.95 1.25 -4.53
CA ILE A 35 2.93 1.83 -5.89
C ILE A 35 3.04 0.75 -6.96
N SER A 36 3.78 -0.33 -6.71
CA SER A 36 3.87 -1.46 -7.64
C SER A 36 2.58 -2.28 -7.74
N LEU A 37 1.74 -2.26 -6.71
CA LEU A 37 0.49 -3.01 -6.65
C LEU A 37 -0.71 -2.17 -7.09
N ALA A 38 -0.71 -0.87 -6.76
CA ALA A 38 -1.80 0.05 -7.04
C ALA A 38 -1.94 0.27 -8.55
N THR A 39 -2.99 -0.31 -9.12
CA THR A 39 -3.33 -0.12 -10.55
C THR A 39 -4.23 1.10 -10.76
N HIS A 40 -4.85 1.59 -9.69
CA HIS A 40 -5.79 2.68 -9.72
C HIS A 40 -5.20 3.98 -9.17
N ARG A 41 -5.65 5.07 -9.77
CA ARG A 41 -5.28 6.44 -9.41
C ARG A 41 -6.52 7.31 -9.42
N ASP A 42 -6.71 8.07 -8.36
CA ASP A 42 -7.81 9.02 -8.29
C ASP A 42 -7.52 10.20 -9.24
N LYS A 43 -8.48 10.56 -10.08
CA LYS A 43 -8.30 11.59 -11.11
C LYS A 43 -8.22 13.00 -10.54
N PRO A 44 -9.09 13.43 -9.61
CA PRO A 44 -9.01 14.72 -8.93
C PRO A 44 -7.74 14.91 -8.10
N THR A 45 -7.36 13.95 -7.24
CA THR A 45 -6.21 14.13 -6.33
C THR A 45 -4.89 13.62 -6.90
N ASN A 46 -4.95 12.82 -7.97
CA ASN A 46 -3.80 12.17 -8.57
C ASN A 46 -3.08 11.22 -7.58
N GLU A 47 -3.81 10.70 -6.59
CA GLU A 47 -3.31 9.78 -5.57
C GLU A 47 -3.55 8.33 -5.99
N TYR A 48 -2.60 7.46 -5.67
CA TYR A 48 -2.77 6.02 -5.87
C TYR A 48 -3.59 5.44 -4.72
N PHE A 49 -4.41 4.44 -5.01
CA PHE A 49 -5.13 3.67 -4.01
C PHE A 49 -5.16 2.20 -4.39
N LEU A 50 -5.30 1.33 -3.40
CA LEU A 50 -5.49 -0.10 -3.59
C LEU A 50 -6.97 -0.44 -3.53
N ILE A 51 -7.41 -1.33 -4.40
CA ILE A 51 -8.70 -2.03 -4.28
C ILE A 51 -8.48 -3.51 -3.95
N GLU A 52 -9.53 -4.22 -3.55
CA GLU A 52 -9.46 -5.66 -3.24
C GLU A 52 -8.81 -6.48 -4.38
N ALA A 53 -9.09 -6.12 -5.64
CA ALA A 53 -8.51 -6.80 -6.80
C ALA A 53 -6.98 -6.64 -6.87
N ASP A 54 -6.41 -5.54 -6.38
CA ASP A 54 -4.96 -5.35 -6.37
C ASP A 54 -4.27 -6.33 -5.41
N PHE A 55 -4.92 -6.69 -4.31
CA PHE A 55 -4.42 -7.68 -3.35
C PHE A 55 -4.40 -9.11 -3.93
N GLN A 56 -5.19 -9.39 -4.96
CA GLN A 56 -5.18 -10.68 -5.65
C GLN A 56 -3.86 -10.92 -6.40
N ASN A 57 -3.12 -9.85 -6.72
CA ASN A 57 -1.79 -9.94 -7.33
C ASN A 57 -0.69 -10.36 -6.33
N ILE A 58 -1.00 -10.45 -5.04
CA ILE A 58 -0.06 -10.92 -4.00
C ILE A 58 -0.17 -12.44 -3.89
N ALA A 59 0.78 -13.16 -4.49
CA ALA A 59 0.78 -14.62 -4.54
C ALA A 59 0.75 -15.26 -3.14
N GLU A 60 1.41 -14.67 -2.15
CA GLU A 60 1.45 -15.17 -0.78
C GLU A 60 0.08 -15.08 -0.09
N LEU A 61 -0.74 -14.08 -0.44
CA LEU A 61 -2.11 -13.99 0.07
C LEU A 61 -3.02 -15.04 -0.58
N GLN A 62 -2.82 -15.34 -1.87
CA GLN A 62 -3.60 -16.37 -2.58
C GLN A 62 -3.39 -17.78 -2.02
N GLN A 63 -2.16 -18.09 -1.59
CA GLN A 63 -1.83 -19.38 -0.98
C GLN A 63 -2.26 -19.46 0.49
N ASN A 64 -2.61 -18.33 1.10
CA ASN A 64 -2.99 -18.29 2.50
C ASN A 64 -4.48 -18.67 2.64
N PRO A 65 -4.84 -19.69 3.45
CA PRO A 65 -6.24 -20.06 3.68
C PRO A 65 -7.09 -18.95 4.32
N LEU A 66 -6.44 -17.93 4.92
CA LEU A 66 -7.07 -16.74 5.47
C LEU A 66 -6.91 -15.51 4.57
N GLY A 67 -6.39 -15.68 3.35
CA GLY A 67 -6.07 -14.58 2.42
C GLY A 67 -7.24 -13.63 2.23
N GLN A 68 -8.43 -14.17 1.91
CA GLN A 68 -9.63 -13.35 1.75
C GLN A 68 -9.99 -12.59 3.03
N ARG A 69 -9.97 -13.24 4.21
CA ARG A 69 -10.26 -12.56 5.48
C ARG A 69 -9.26 -11.47 5.83
N ILE A 70 -8.00 -11.61 5.41
CA ILE A 70 -6.97 -10.58 5.58
C ILE A 70 -7.27 -9.39 4.67
N ILE A 71 -7.67 -9.63 3.43
CA ILE A 71 -8.10 -8.59 2.49
C ILE A 71 -9.33 -7.86 3.05
N ASP A 72 -10.36 -8.61 3.45
CA ASP A 72 -11.59 -8.05 4.02
C ASP A 72 -11.28 -7.19 5.25
N ALA A 73 -10.39 -7.63 6.14
CA ALA A 73 -9.98 -6.87 7.32
C ALA A 73 -9.26 -5.55 6.97
N PHE A 74 -8.58 -5.48 5.83
CA PHE A 74 -7.91 -4.25 5.37
C PHE A 74 -8.90 -3.20 4.87
N PHE A 75 -10.09 -3.63 4.42
CA PHE A 75 -11.16 -2.75 3.92
C PHE A 75 -12.37 -2.67 4.86
N ALA A 76 -12.31 -3.27 6.04
CA ALA A 76 -13.45 -3.39 6.96
C ALA A 76 -13.96 -2.03 7.48
N ASP A 77 -13.09 -1.03 7.58
CA ASP A 77 -13.44 0.32 8.06
C ASP A 77 -13.76 1.30 6.93
N ALA A 78 -13.97 0.82 5.69
CA ALA A 78 -14.27 1.66 4.53
C ALA A 78 -15.76 2.01 4.37
N GLU A 79 -16.60 1.76 5.39
CA GLU A 79 -18.03 2.14 5.46
C GLU A 79 -18.29 3.43 6.25
#